data_AF-A0A261AXT0-F1
#
_entry.id   AF-A0A261AXT0-F1
#
_cell.length_a   1.000
_cell.length_b   1.000
_cell.length_c   1.000
_cell.angle_alpha   90.00
_cell.angle_beta   90.00
_cell.angle_gamma   90.00
#
_symmetry.space_group_name_H-M   'P 1'
#
loop_
_entity.id
_entity.type
_entity.pdbx_description
1 polymer ?
#
loop_
_entity_poly.entity_id
_entity_poly.type
_entity_poly.pdbx_seq_one_letter_code
_entity_poly.pdbx_strand_id
1 'polypeptide(L)'
;MRSAVIALLVFVAFSRSDFLLPFPLSEKFINFTAQLEKPTNNDRSCNLAQLNYCQYSFNQNFGLNSSVSYSNGSRIFETVQNYLNSNVTQLSKICRARTNFYHCLGHTYYTCMNLHTRLESNNTDSSNGKSLFIFIQSYNHSQDSLCSRYPLSQIKKYY
;
A
#
# COMPACT_ATOMS: atom_id res chain seq x y z
N MET A 1 4.09 39.76 -12.09
CA MET A 1 5.04 38.75 -11.55
C MET A 1 4.69 38.27 -10.15
N ARG A 2 4.24 39.12 -9.20
CA ARG A 2 3.85 38.69 -7.85
C ARG A 2 2.69 37.68 -7.80
N SER A 3 1.65 37.85 -8.61
CA SER A 3 0.49 36.93 -8.60
C SER A 3 0.79 35.51 -9.11
N ALA A 4 1.78 35.37 -10.01
CA ALA A 4 2.20 34.06 -10.53
C ALA A 4 2.97 33.24 -9.46
N VAL A 5 3.78 33.92 -8.63
CA VAL A 5 4.53 33.29 -7.54
C VAL A 5 3.59 32.78 -6.45
N ILE A 6 2.53 33.54 -6.14
CA ILE A 6 1.53 33.14 -5.14
C ILE A 6 0.74 31.91 -5.61
N ALA A 7 0.34 31.87 -6.89
CA ALA A 7 -0.34 30.71 -7.46
C ALA A 7 0.53 29.44 -7.44
N LEU A 8 1.82 29.56 -7.79
CA LEU A 8 2.77 28.45 -7.72
C LEU A 8 2.97 27.91 -6.29
N LEU A 9 3.03 28.78 -5.29
CA LEU A 9 3.17 28.36 -3.88
C LEU A 9 1.92 27.62 -3.37
N VAL A 10 0.73 28.03 -3.80
CA VAL A 10 -0.52 27.34 -3.47
C VAL A 10 -0.58 25.96 -4.13
N PHE A 11 -0.18 25.82 -5.40
CA PHE A 11 -0.10 24.52 -6.07
C PHE A 11 0.95 23.57 -5.46
N VAL A 12 2.08 24.10 -4.96
CA VAL A 12 3.08 23.30 -4.24
C VAL A 12 2.58 22.84 -2.87
N ALA A 13 1.75 23.65 -2.19
CA ALA A 13 1.12 23.24 -0.93
C ALA A 13 0.08 22.13 -1.14
N PHE A 14 -0.74 22.20 -2.20
CA PHE A 14 -1.74 21.17 -2.51
C PHE A 14 -1.16 19.88 -3.11
N SER A 15 0.10 19.90 -3.58
CA SER A 15 0.78 18.69 -4.08
C SER A 15 1.50 17.90 -2.98
N ARG A 16 1.53 18.41 -1.74
CA ARG A 16 1.77 17.56 -0.58
C ARG A 16 0.47 16.85 -0.26
N SER A 17 0.23 15.75 -0.97
CA SER A 17 -0.75 14.77 -0.56
C SER A 17 -0.41 14.37 0.86
N ASP A 18 -1.18 14.87 1.82
CA ASP A 18 -1.14 14.40 3.20
C ASP A 18 -1.39 12.89 3.15
N PHE A 19 -0.28 12.17 3.28
CA PHE A 19 -0.22 10.74 3.36
C PHE A 19 -1.00 10.33 4.59
N LEU A 20 -2.24 9.87 4.38
CA LEU A 20 -3.17 9.38 5.41
C LEU A 20 -3.07 10.17 6.72
N LEU A 21 -3.72 11.34 6.75
CA LEU A 21 -4.12 11.98 7.99
C LEU A 21 -4.62 10.91 8.98
N PRO A 22 -4.26 10.99 10.28
CA PRO A 22 -4.67 10.02 11.29
C PRO A 22 -6.16 10.20 11.61
N PHE A 23 -7.03 9.90 10.66
CA PHE A 23 -8.45 9.78 10.92
C PHE A 23 -8.66 8.58 11.86
N PRO A 24 -9.50 8.70 12.90
CA PRO A 24 -9.92 7.54 13.65
C PRO A 24 -10.64 6.59 12.67
N LEU A 25 -9.94 5.54 12.26
CA LEU A 25 -10.43 4.56 11.29
C LEU A 25 -11.58 3.77 11.94
N SER A 26 -12.79 4.30 11.87
CA SER A 26 -13.99 3.68 12.44
C SER A 26 -14.40 2.44 11.64
N GLU A 27 -15.01 1.47 12.30
CA GLU A 27 -15.54 0.27 11.64
C GLU A 27 -16.52 0.59 10.51
N LYS A 28 -17.33 1.64 10.69
CA LYS A 28 -18.28 2.12 9.67
C LYS A 28 -17.55 2.57 8.40
N PHE A 29 -16.41 3.24 8.55
CA PHE A 29 -15.60 3.66 7.41
C PHE A 29 -14.99 2.46 6.69
N ILE A 30 -14.40 1.51 7.44
CA ILE A 30 -13.82 0.29 6.88
C ILE A 30 -14.88 -0.50 6.10
N ASN A 31 -16.06 -0.69 6.69
CA ASN A 31 -17.15 -1.42 6.06
C ASN A 31 -17.67 -0.67 4.82
N PHE A 32 -17.76 0.66 4.88
CA PHE A 32 -18.12 1.49 3.72
C PHE A 32 -17.10 1.35 2.58
N THR A 33 -15.80 1.44 2.84
CA THR A 33 -14.76 1.20 1.82
C THR A 33 -14.86 -0.21 1.26
N ALA A 34 -15.06 -1.22 2.12
CA ALA A 34 -15.23 -2.59 1.67
C ALA A 34 -16.47 -2.77 0.78
N GLN A 35 -17.56 -2.06 1.03
CA GLN A 35 -18.73 -2.08 0.14
C GLN A 35 -18.44 -1.47 -1.23
N LEU A 36 -17.65 -0.38 -1.27
CA LEU A 36 -17.23 0.24 -2.53
C LEU A 36 -16.30 -0.66 -3.35
N GLU A 37 -15.47 -1.47 -2.68
CA GLU A 37 -14.53 -2.39 -3.32
C GLU A 37 -15.16 -3.74 -3.72
N LYS A 38 -16.47 -3.93 -3.51
CA LYS A 38 -17.14 -5.20 -3.83
C LYS A 38 -16.92 -5.56 -5.31
N PRO A 39 -16.28 -6.71 -5.60
CA PRO A 39 -16.00 -7.09 -6.97
C PRO A 39 -17.30 -7.44 -7.71
N THR A 40 -17.38 -7.08 -8.99
CA THR A 40 -18.48 -7.45 -9.90
C THR A 40 -18.48 -8.93 -10.26
N ASN A 41 -17.32 -9.60 -10.14
CA ASN A 41 -17.14 -11.02 -10.38
C ASN A 41 -16.93 -11.77 -9.06
N ASN A 42 -17.32 -13.05 -9.01
CA ASN A 42 -17.21 -13.91 -7.83
C ASN A 42 -15.80 -14.46 -7.57
N ASP A 43 -14.74 -13.85 -8.13
CA ASP A 43 -13.36 -14.26 -7.84
C ASP A 43 -13.02 -13.86 -6.39
N ARG A 44 -13.24 -14.81 -5.49
CA ARG A 44 -13.13 -14.63 -4.04
C ARG A 44 -11.89 -15.28 -3.44
N SER A 45 -11.16 -16.10 -4.20
CA SER A 45 -10.07 -16.90 -3.62
C SER A 45 -8.75 -16.13 -3.63
N CYS A 46 -8.38 -15.60 -2.47
CA CYS A 46 -6.98 -15.26 -2.19
C CYS A 46 -6.23 -16.53 -1.76
N ASN A 47 -5.15 -16.88 -2.46
CA ASN A 47 -4.25 -17.94 -2.01
C ASN A 47 -3.40 -17.42 -0.82
N LEU A 48 -3.85 -17.71 0.40
CA LEU A 48 -3.19 -17.22 1.61
C LEU A 48 -1.74 -17.71 1.76
N ALA A 49 -1.44 -18.93 1.30
CA ALA A 49 -0.07 -19.44 1.34
C ALA A 49 0.86 -18.61 0.45
N GLN A 50 0.40 -18.29 -0.77
CA GLN A 50 1.12 -17.42 -1.69
C GLN A 50 1.25 -15.99 -1.14
N LEU A 51 0.17 -15.43 -0.57
CA LEU A 51 0.20 -14.11 0.07
C LEU A 51 1.24 -14.05 1.20
N ASN A 52 1.25 -15.05 2.09
CA ASN A 52 2.19 -15.12 3.19
C ASN A 52 3.64 -15.24 2.69
N TYR A 53 3.88 -16.03 1.64
CA TYR A 53 5.20 -16.14 1.01
C TYR A 53 5.65 -14.81 0.38
N CYS A 54 4.79 -14.17 -0.41
CA CYS A 54 5.10 -12.89 -1.04
C CYS A 54 5.34 -11.79 0.00
N GLN A 55 4.55 -11.79 1.07
CA GLN A 55 4.71 -10.87 2.19
C GLN A 55 6.02 -11.12 2.95
N TYR A 56 6.38 -12.38 3.20
CA TYR A 56 7.67 -12.72 3.80
C TYR A 56 8.83 -12.18 2.95
N SER A 57 8.80 -12.40 1.63
CA SER A 57 9.83 -11.87 0.72
C SER A 57 9.89 -10.33 0.76
N PHE A 58 8.73 -9.65 0.77
CA PHE A 58 8.67 -8.20 0.94
C PHE A 58 9.32 -7.77 2.26
N ASN A 59 8.97 -8.39 3.38
CA ASN A 59 9.50 -8.07 4.71
C ASN A 59 11.04 -8.19 4.76
N GLN A 60 11.59 -9.24 4.14
CA GLN A 60 13.04 -9.46 4.07
C GLN A 60 13.78 -8.32 3.36
N ASN A 61 13.16 -7.65 2.38
CA ASN A 61 13.78 -6.48 1.71
C ASN A 61 14.00 -5.29 2.66
N PHE A 62 13.28 -5.24 3.79
CA PHE A 62 13.30 -4.13 4.75
C PHE A 62 13.76 -4.55 6.15
N GLY A 63 14.25 -5.78 6.32
CA GLY A 63 14.69 -6.30 7.62
C GLY A 63 13.55 -6.45 8.64
N LEU A 64 12.31 -6.58 8.17
CA LEU A 64 11.17 -6.87 9.04
C LEU A 64 11.21 -8.32 9.52
N ASN A 65 10.80 -8.56 10.77
CA ASN A 65 10.71 -9.92 11.30
C ASN A 65 9.71 -10.74 10.47
N SER A 66 10.07 -12.00 10.18
CA SER A 66 9.22 -13.00 9.53
C SER A 66 7.82 -13.16 10.14
N SER A 67 7.63 -12.84 11.43
CA SER A 67 6.33 -12.89 12.11
C SER A 67 5.41 -11.70 11.81
N VAL A 68 5.91 -10.66 11.13
CA VAL A 68 5.10 -9.51 10.72
C VAL A 68 4.22 -9.89 9.54
N SER A 69 2.91 -10.01 9.77
CA SER A 69 1.93 -10.29 8.72
C SER A 69 0.97 -9.12 8.51
N TYR A 70 -0.04 -9.28 7.65
CA TYR A 70 -1.12 -8.31 7.46
C TYR A 70 -1.86 -7.96 8.77
N SER A 71 -1.82 -8.85 9.78
CA SER A 71 -2.35 -8.57 11.12
C SER A 71 -1.65 -7.40 11.81
N ASN A 72 -0.41 -7.11 11.41
CA ASN A 72 0.43 -6.06 11.97
C ASN A 72 0.57 -4.90 10.97
N GLY A 73 -0.55 -4.52 10.33
CA GLY A 73 -0.60 -3.54 9.25
C GLY A 73 0.10 -2.22 9.57
N SER A 74 -0.04 -1.71 10.80
CA SER A 74 0.60 -0.46 11.22
C SER A 74 2.13 -0.49 11.13
N ARG A 75 2.77 -1.60 11.51
CA ARG A 75 4.24 -1.72 11.47
C ARG A 75 4.77 -1.76 10.04
N ILE A 76 4.02 -2.42 9.15
CA ILE A 76 4.31 -2.46 7.72
C ILE A 76 4.16 -1.07 7.13
N PHE A 77 3.07 -0.38 7.46
CA PHE A 77 2.79 0.98 7.02
C PHE A 77 3.86 1.98 7.45
N GLU A 78 4.26 1.96 8.73
CA GLU A 78 5.35 2.82 9.23
C GLU A 78 6.66 2.57 8.49
N THR A 79 6.99 1.30 8.24
CA THR A 79 8.20 0.93 7.48
C THR A 79 8.13 1.45 6.05
N VAL A 80 7.02 1.18 5.37
CA VAL A 80 6.74 1.71 4.03
C VAL A 80 6.91 3.24 4.01
N GLN A 81 6.29 3.93 4.97
CA GLN A 81 6.27 5.38 4.98
C GLN A 81 7.64 6.00 5.26
N ASN A 82 8.42 5.37 6.14
CA ASN A 82 9.80 5.76 6.39
C ASN A 82 10.66 5.67 5.12
N TYR A 83 10.43 4.65 4.27
CA TYR A 83 11.14 4.50 3.01
C TYR A 83 10.64 5.48 1.93
N LEU A 84 9.33 5.78 1.90
CA LEU A 84 8.75 6.76 0.97
C LEU A 84 9.21 8.20 1.26
N ASN A 85 9.31 8.57 2.53
CA ASN A 85 9.76 9.91 2.96
C ASN A 85 11.29 10.06 3.03
N SER A 86 12.03 8.97 2.79
CA SER A 86 13.49 8.98 2.77
C SER A 86 14.04 9.49 1.44
N ASN A 87 15.34 9.29 1.23
CA ASN A 87 16.00 9.62 -0.03
C ASN A 87 15.51 8.75 -1.22
N VAL A 88 15.82 9.21 -2.43
CA VAL A 88 15.43 8.57 -3.70
C VAL A 88 15.88 7.10 -3.79
N THR A 89 16.99 6.73 -3.14
CA THR A 89 17.46 5.33 -3.13
C THR A 89 16.50 4.44 -2.35
N GLN A 90 16.05 4.86 -1.18
CA GLN A 90 15.07 4.10 -0.39
C GLN A 90 13.71 4.07 -1.07
N LEU A 91 13.30 5.19 -1.70
CA LEU A 91 12.11 5.24 -2.55
C LEU A 91 12.18 4.21 -3.69
N SER A 92 13.30 4.11 -4.39
CA SER A 92 13.46 3.12 -5.47
C SER A 92 13.39 1.68 -4.97
N LYS A 93 13.90 1.40 -3.77
CA LYS A 93 13.83 0.06 -3.15
C LYS A 93 12.40 -0.33 -2.81
N ILE A 94 11.60 0.58 -2.23
CA ILE A 94 10.21 0.29 -1.89
C ILE A 94 9.36 0.07 -3.15
N CYS A 95 9.59 0.87 -4.19
CA CYS A 95 8.92 0.68 -5.47
C CYS A 95 9.26 -0.66 -6.12
N ARG A 96 10.54 -1.06 -6.13
CA ARG A 96 10.96 -2.38 -6.65
C ARG A 96 10.36 -3.54 -5.85
N ALA A 97 10.41 -3.47 -4.52
CA ALA A 97 9.85 -4.52 -3.67
C ALA A 97 8.34 -4.69 -3.89
N ARG A 98 7.63 -3.58 -4.09
CA ARG A 98 6.20 -3.59 -4.43
C ARG A 98 5.92 -4.22 -5.79
N THR A 99 6.68 -3.87 -6.82
CA THR A 99 6.57 -4.51 -8.15
C THR A 99 6.80 -6.01 -8.03
N ASN A 100 7.81 -6.43 -7.26
CA ASN A 100 8.07 -7.85 -6.99
C ASN A 100 6.91 -8.51 -6.23
N PHE A 101 6.31 -7.83 -5.25
CA PHE A 101 5.15 -8.33 -4.52
C PHE A 101 3.93 -8.51 -5.43
N TYR A 102 3.67 -7.53 -6.33
CA TYR A 102 2.63 -7.63 -7.36
C TYR A 102 2.85 -8.84 -8.26
N HIS A 103 4.06 -9.00 -8.81
CA HIS A 103 4.39 -10.14 -9.67
C HIS A 103 4.37 -11.48 -8.92
N CYS A 104 4.74 -11.49 -7.65
CA CYS A 104 4.70 -12.70 -6.81
C CYS A 104 3.28 -13.21 -6.62
N LEU A 105 2.30 -12.32 -6.44
CA LEU A 105 0.88 -12.67 -6.34
C LEU A 105 0.25 -12.93 -7.72
N GLY A 106 0.69 -12.21 -8.75
CA GLY A 106 0.20 -12.37 -10.11
C GLY A 106 -1.31 -12.17 -10.20
N HIS A 107 -2.02 -13.17 -10.73
CA HIS A 107 -3.47 -13.10 -10.95
C HIS A 107 -4.28 -12.96 -9.66
N THR A 108 -3.78 -13.46 -8.52
CA THR A 108 -4.48 -13.35 -7.23
C THR A 108 -4.25 -12.02 -6.53
N TYR A 109 -3.43 -11.11 -7.10
CA TYR A 109 -3.08 -9.84 -6.47
C TYR A 109 -4.32 -9.02 -6.12
N TYR A 110 -5.18 -8.77 -7.10
CA TYR A 110 -6.35 -7.92 -6.89
C TYR A 110 -7.33 -8.52 -5.88
N THR A 111 -7.52 -9.84 -5.90
CA THR A 111 -8.37 -10.56 -4.93
C THR A 111 -7.78 -10.52 -3.52
N CYS A 112 -6.46 -10.69 -3.37
CA CYS A 112 -5.79 -10.65 -2.07
C CYS A 112 -5.65 -9.24 -1.49
N MET A 113 -5.58 -8.22 -2.34
CA MET A 113 -5.45 -6.82 -1.98
C MET A 113 -6.78 -6.06 -2.01
N ASN A 114 -7.90 -6.78 -2.10
CA ASN A 114 -9.25 -6.24 -2.02
C ASN A 114 -9.78 -6.36 -0.59
N LEU A 115 -10.20 -5.25 -0.01
CA LEU A 115 -10.66 -5.20 1.38
C LEU A 115 -11.96 -5.99 1.57
N HIS A 116 -12.89 -5.90 0.61
CA HIS A 116 -14.16 -6.63 0.65
C HIS A 116 -13.93 -8.13 0.76
N THR A 117 -13.19 -8.70 -0.20
CA THR A 117 -12.94 -10.13 -0.28
C THR A 117 -12.21 -10.63 0.97
N ARG A 118 -11.26 -9.84 1.48
CA ARG A 118 -10.50 -10.21 2.67
C ARG A 118 -11.36 -10.16 3.93
N LEU A 119 -12.24 -9.18 4.10
CA LEU A 119 -13.15 -9.13 5.25
C LEU A 119 -14.20 -10.26 5.23
N GLU A 120 -14.77 -10.58 4.05
CA GLU A 120 -15.70 -11.71 3.92
C GLU A 120 -15.01 -13.06 4.19
N SER A 121 -13.76 -13.25 3.74
CA SER A 121 -13.05 -14.52 3.87
C SER A 121 -12.64 -14.89 5.29
N ASN A 122 -12.58 -13.92 6.20
CA ASN A 122 -11.72 -14.04 7.38
C ASN A 122 -12.49 -14.09 8.70
N ASN A 123 -13.84 -14.07 8.69
CA ASN A 123 -14.67 -14.03 9.92
C ASN A 123 -14.08 -13.10 11.00
N THR A 124 -13.47 -12.00 10.56
CA THR A 124 -12.47 -11.32 11.37
C THR A 124 -13.11 -10.37 12.36
N ASP A 125 -12.77 -10.55 13.64
CA ASP A 125 -12.93 -9.54 14.68
C ASP A 125 -12.47 -8.16 14.17
N SER A 126 -13.23 -7.12 14.51
CA SER A 126 -13.05 -5.72 14.11
C SER A 126 -11.60 -5.21 14.17
N SER A 127 -10.81 -5.69 15.14
CA SER A 127 -9.39 -5.35 15.33
C SER A 127 -8.51 -5.75 14.13
N ASN A 128 -8.79 -6.89 13.49
CA ASN A 128 -8.07 -7.35 12.31
C ASN A 128 -8.46 -6.56 11.04
N GLY A 129 -9.70 -6.04 10.98
CA GLY A 129 -10.17 -5.23 9.86
C GLY A 129 -9.41 -3.92 9.69
N LYS A 130 -9.05 -3.25 10.81
CA LYS A 130 -8.23 -2.02 10.77
C LYS A 130 -6.81 -2.30 10.29
N SER A 131 -6.14 -3.33 10.84
CA SER A 131 -4.81 -3.72 10.39
C SER A 131 -4.78 -4.11 8.91
N LEU A 132 -5.79 -4.85 8.46
CA LEU A 132 -5.95 -5.24 7.07
C LEU A 132 -6.16 -4.03 6.14
N PHE A 133 -7.01 -3.07 6.53
CA PHE A 133 -7.18 -1.82 5.79
C PHE A 133 -5.85 -1.08 5.64
N ILE A 134 -5.12 -0.88 6.74
CA ILE A 134 -3.84 -0.18 6.74
C ILE A 134 -2.82 -0.92 5.87
N PHE A 135 -2.79 -2.26 5.97
CA PHE A 135 -1.97 -3.10 5.12
C PHE A 135 -2.30 -2.86 3.64
N ILE A 136 -3.54 -3.00 3.21
CA ILE A 136 -3.94 -2.82 1.81
C ILE A 136 -3.59 -1.42 1.30
N GLN A 137 -3.86 -0.39 2.10
CA GLN A 137 -3.52 1.01 1.76
C GLN A 137 -2.01 1.23 1.61
N SER A 138 -1.19 0.55 2.41
CA SER A 138 0.27 0.64 2.33
C SER A 138 0.82 0.22 0.96
N TYR A 139 0.13 -0.70 0.28
CA TYR A 139 0.57 -1.23 -1.02
C TYR A 139 -0.17 -0.61 -2.21
N ASN A 140 -1.39 -0.09 -2.06
CA ASN A 140 -2.18 0.43 -3.18
C ASN A 140 -2.07 1.95 -3.34
N HIS A 141 -2.52 2.74 -2.36
CA HIS A 141 -2.91 4.12 -2.64
C HIS A 141 -1.74 5.11 -2.67
N SER A 142 -0.74 4.96 -1.79
CA SER A 142 0.34 5.95 -1.74
C SER A 142 1.58 5.59 -2.55
N GLN A 143 1.77 4.32 -2.86
CA GLN A 143 2.95 3.87 -3.59
C GLN A 143 2.76 3.99 -5.10
N ASP A 144 1.54 3.89 -5.64
CA ASP A 144 1.31 4.01 -7.10
C ASP A 144 1.69 5.37 -7.66
N SER A 145 1.28 6.46 -7.02
CA SER A 145 1.57 7.81 -7.52
C SER A 145 3.07 8.13 -7.48
N LEU A 146 3.78 7.70 -6.43
CA LEU A 146 5.21 7.91 -6.27
C LEU A 146 6.03 6.96 -7.14
N CYS A 147 5.68 5.68 -7.19
CA CYS A 147 6.42 4.67 -7.95
C CYS A 147 6.12 4.70 -9.46
N SER A 148 4.95 5.18 -9.88
CA SER A 148 4.66 5.42 -11.30
C SER A 148 5.37 6.67 -11.84
N ARG A 149 5.69 7.65 -10.98
CA ARG A 149 6.43 8.86 -11.36
C ARG A 149 7.94 8.61 -11.57
N TYR A 150 8.46 7.53 -10.99
CA TYR A 150 9.82 7.03 -11.23
C TYR A 150 9.78 5.69 -11.98
N PRO A 151 9.49 5.70 -13.30
CA PRO A 151 9.49 4.47 -14.08
C PRO A 151 10.89 3.83 -14.01
N LEU A 152 10.91 2.50 -13.85
CA LEU A 152 12.09 1.64 -13.82
C LEU A 152 13.09 1.87 -14.98
N SER A 153 12.68 2.59 -16.04
CA SER A 153 13.54 3.01 -17.15
C SER A 153 14.59 4.09 -16.78
N GLN A 154 14.38 4.88 -15.72
CA GLN A 154 15.38 5.86 -15.25
C GLN A 154 16.48 5.21 -14.39
N ILE A 155 16.27 3.99 -13.88
CA ILE A 155 17.25 3.29 -13.02
C ILE A 155 18.32 2.56 -13.85
N LYS A 156 18.03 2.22 -15.11
CA LYS A 156 19.03 1.66 -16.04
C LYS A 156 20.09 2.65 -16.52
N LYS A 157 20.03 3.93 -16.10
CA LYS A 157 20.98 4.97 -16.53
C LYS A 157 22.12 5.22 -15.55
N TYR A 158 22.16 4.51 -14.42
CA TYR A 158 23.17 4.67 -13.36
C TYR A 158 23.95 3.40 -13.03
N TYR A 159 23.90 2.38 -13.90
CA TYR A 159 24.81 1.23 -13.89
C TYR A 159 25.35 1.00 -15.31
#